data_AF-A0A958YCD4-F1
#
_entry.id   AF-A0A958YCD4-F1
#
_cell.length_a   1.000
_cell.length_b   1.000
_cell.length_c   1.000
_cell.angle_alpha   90.00
_cell.angle_beta   90.00
_cell.angle_gamma   90.00
#
_symmetry.space_group_name_H-M   'P 1'
#
loop_
_entity.id
_entity.type
_entity.pdbx_description
1 polymer ?
#
loop_
_entity_poly.entity_id
_entity_poly.type
_entity_poly.pdbx_seq_one_letter_code
_entity_poly.pdbx_strand_id
1 'polypeptide(L)'
;MNNTTERYQSLFDIDANLNRLVKQIELLNYINPLNIEQEKKQFYSSKYNYEPQFKYPKLKFNGYKLHRLFYSQRLERINDEQIRQLYEDVIYEYSG
;
A
#
# COMPACT_ATOMS: atom_id res chain seq x y z
N MET A 1 -31.58 -2.66 -7.08
CA MET A 1 -30.23 -2.06 -7.11
C MET A 1 -29.77 -1.82 -5.68
N ASN A 2 -28.71 -2.52 -5.28
CA ASN A 2 -27.76 -2.30 -4.16
C ASN A 2 -28.22 -1.69 -2.81
N ASN A 3 -29.26 -2.24 -2.18
CA ASN A 3 -29.65 -1.91 -0.79
C ASN A 3 -28.51 -2.05 0.24
N THR A 4 -27.57 -2.96 0.01
CA THR A 4 -26.45 -3.23 0.92
C THR A 4 -25.40 -2.11 0.87
N THR A 5 -25.07 -1.60 -0.32
CA THR A 5 -24.06 -0.54 -0.45
C THR A 5 -24.53 0.75 0.21
N GLU A 6 -25.79 1.13 0.02
CA GLU A 6 -26.37 2.31 0.67
C GLU A 6 -26.43 2.15 2.19
N ARG A 7 -26.82 0.97 2.69
CA ARG A 7 -26.88 0.68 4.12
C ARG A 7 -25.51 0.70 4.81
N TYR A 8 -24.45 0.30 4.11
CA TYR A 8 -23.09 0.21 4.64
C TYR A 8 -22.13 1.20 3.98
N GLN A 9 -22.63 2.35 3.49
CA GLN A 9 -21.82 3.31 2.75
C GLN A 9 -20.55 3.73 3.51
N SER A 10 -20.67 4.03 4.81
CA SER A 10 -19.53 4.39 5.66
C SER A 10 -18.44 3.31 5.71
N LEU A 11 -18.81 2.04 5.69
CA LEU A 11 -17.87 0.92 5.71
C LEU A 11 -17.08 0.87 4.40
N PHE A 12 -17.77 0.99 3.25
CA PHE A 12 -17.12 1.02 1.94
C PHE A 12 -16.23 2.25 1.77
N ASP A 13 -16.61 3.41 2.32
CA ASP A 13 -15.78 4.61 2.29
C ASP A 13 -14.48 4.44 3.10
N ILE A 14 -14.56 3.78 4.27
CA ILE A 14 -13.39 3.46 5.10
C ILE A 14 -12.50 2.45 4.39
N ASP A 15 -13.08 1.38 3.86
CA ASP A 15 -12.35 0.34 3.10
C ASP A 15 -11.59 0.94 1.91
N ALA A 16 -12.28 1.75 1.10
CA ALA A 16 -11.68 2.40 -0.05
C ALA A 16 -10.54 3.35 0.34
N ASN A 17 -10.69 4.08 1.45
CA ASN A 17 -9.63 4.95 1.96
C ASN A 17 -8.42 4.15 2.46
N LEU A 18 -8.65 3.10 3.24
CA LEU A 18 -7.57 2.24 3.73
C LEU A 18 -6.82 1.55 2.59
N ASN A 19 -7.54 1.00 1.62
CA ASN A 19 -6.96 0.41 0.41
C ASN A 19 -6.06 1.41 -0.33
N ARG A 20 -6.50 2.67 -0.45
CA ARG A 20 -5.69 3.73 -1.06
C ARG A 20 -4.42 4.03 -0.25
N LEU A 21 -4.49 4.02 1.08
CA LEU A 21 -3.33 4.25 1.95
C LEU A 21 -2.32 3.10 1.87
N VAL A 22 -2.79 1.84 1.94
CA VAL A 22 -1.94 0.64 1.86
C VAL A 22 -1.19 0.58 0.52
N LYS A 23 -1.85 0.90 -0.60
CA LYS A 23 -1.19 0.95 -1.92
C LYS A 23 -0.02 1.91 -2.00
N GLN A 24 0.05 2.94 -1.15
CA GLN A 24 1.18 3.88 -1.15
C GLN A 24 2.44 3.27 -0.54
N ILE A 25 2.28 2.27 0.34
CA ILE A 25 3.38 1.61 1.07
C ILE A 25 3.63 0.18 0.64
N GLU A 26 2.85 -0.33 -0.31
CA GLU A 26 3.02 -1.68 -0.83
C GLU A 26 4.43 -1.84 -1.44
N LEU A 27 5.30 -2.47 -0.66
CA LEU A 27 6.74 -2.57 -0.91
C LEU A 27 7.04 -3.28 -2.24
N LEU A 28 6.16 -4.22 -2.63
CA LEU A 28 6.27 -4.97 -3.88
C LEU A 28 6.36 -4.06 -5.11
N ASN A 29 5.71 -2.89 -5.08
CA ASN A 29 5.78 -1.90 -6.16
C ASN A 29 7.18 -1.27 -6.32
N TYR A 30 8.05 -1.40 -5.31
CA TYR A 30 9.40 -0.81 -5.28
C TYR A 30 10.51 -1.84 -5.44
N ILE A 31 10.20 -3.14 -5.54
CA ILE A 31 11.20 -4.21 -5.71
C ILE A 31 11.76 -4.24 -7.14
N ASN A 32 11.00 -3.78 -8.13
CA ASN A 32 11.45 -3.78 -9.52
C ASN A 32 12.40 -2.59 -9.80
N PRO A 33 13.64 -2.84 -10.25
CA PRO A 33 14.54 -1.78 -10.69
C PRO A 33 14.00 -1.03 -11.90
N LEU A 34 14.14 0.30 -11.89
CA LEU A 34 13.76 1.20 -12.98
C LEU A 34 14.53 0.94 -14.28
N ASN A 35 15.74 0.37 -14.19
CA ASN A 35 16.64 0.10 -15.30
C ASN A 35 16.81 -1.39 -15.59
N ILE A 36 15.90 -2.27 -15.14
CA ILE A 36 16.06 -3.73 -15.26
C ILE A 36 16.39 -4.19 -16.68
N GLU A 37 15.67 -3.72 -17.70
CA GLU A 37 15.91 -4.11 -19.10
C GLU A 37 17.26 -3.62 -19.64
N GLN A 38 17.68 -2.42 -19.23
CA GLN A 38 18.97 -1.85 -19.63
C GLN A 38 20.13 -2.65 -19.03
N GLU A 39 20.08 -2.87 -17.72
CA GLU A 39 21.11 -3.62 -16.98
C GLU A 39 21.22 -5.05 -17.48
N LYS A 40 20.06 -5.69 -17.75
CA LYS A 40 19.99 -7.03 -18.34
C LYS A 40 20.72 -7.08 -19.68
N LYS A 41 20.44 -6.13 -20.59
CA LYS A 41 21.11 -6.05 -21.90
C LYS A 41 22.62 -5.86 -21.74
N GLN A 42 23.04 -4.98 -20.84
CA GLN A 42 24.46 -4.68 -20.61
C GLN A 42 25.20 -5.90 -20.06
N PHE A 43 24.62 -6.58 -19.08
CA PHE A 43 25.16 -7.81 -18.47
C PHE A 43 25.40 -8.94 -19.48
N TYR A 44 24.42 -9.24 -20.34
CA TYR A 44 24.60 -10.27 -21.36
C TYR A 44 25.60 -9.85 -22.45
N SER A 45 25.64 -8.55 -22.81
CA SER A 45 26.58 -8.03 -23.82
C SER A 45 28.04 -8.06 -23.37
N SER A 46 28.29 -7.93 -22.07
CA SER A 46 29.63 -7.96 -21.48
C SER A 46 30.15 -9.37 -21.18
N LYS A 47 29.46 -10.41 -21.68
CA LYS A 47 29.73 -11.82 -21.36
C LYS A 47 29.78 -12.05 -19.85
N TYR A 48 28.81 -11.50 -19.12
CA TYR A 48 28.65 -11.69 -17.68
C TYR A 48 29.77 -11.05 -16.82
N ASN A 49 30.66 -10.23 -17.42
CA ASN A 49 31.77 -9.57 -16.72
C ASN A 49 31.44 -8.12 -16.32
N TYR A 50 30.16 -7.81 -16.19
CA TYR A 50 29.64 -6.52 -15.73
C TYR A 50 28.77 -6.78 -14.51
N GLU A 51 28.88 -5.93 -13.49
CA GLU A 51 28.01 -6.00 -12.32
C GLU A 51 26.86 -5.00 -12.48
N PRO A 52 25.61 -5.46 -12.68
CA PRO A 52 24.44 -4.61 -12.83
C PRO A 52 24.32 -3.57 -11.72
N GLN A 53 24.05 -2.33 -12.09
CA GLN A 53 23.83 -1.23 -11.14
C GLN A 53 22.36 -0.84 -11.13
N PHE A 54 21.56 -1.58 -10.36
CA PHE A 54 20.12 -1.37 -10.29
C PHE A 54 19.75 -0.05 -9.60
N LYS A 55 18.82 0.68 -10.22
CA LYS A 55 18.23 1.91 -9.70
C LYS A 55 16.81 1.64 -9.29
N TYR A 56 16.49 1.83 -8.02
CA TYR A 56 15.15 1.59 -7.49
C TYR A 56 14.34 2.90 -7.41
N PRO A 57 13.01 2.83 -7.52
CA PRO A 57 12.16 4.00 -7.30
C PRO A 57 12.32 4.50 -5.87
N LYS A 58 12.39 5.82 -5.69
CA LYS A 58 12.42 6.42 -4.35
C LYS A 58 11.06 6.25 -3.68
N LEU A 59 11.08 5.88 -2.40
CA LEU A 59 9.89 5.88 -1.56
C LEU A 59 9.36 7.31 -1.46
N LYS A 60 8.16 7.56 -2.01
CA LYS A 60 7.52 8.89 -2.04
C LYS A 60 6.43 9.02 -0.98
N PHE A 61 6.62 8.44 0.20
CA PHE A 61 5.69 8.62 1.32
C PHE A 61 6.45 9.04 2.58
N ASN A 62 5.73 9.77 3.43
CA ASN A 62 6.20 10.12 4.76
C ASN A 62 5.49 9.19 5.75
N GLY A 63 6.23 8.29 6.39
CA GLY A 63 5.68 7.30 7.32
C GLY A 63 4.81 7.95 8.40
N TYR A 64 5.29 9.01 9.06
CA TYR A 64 4.52 9.73 10.09
C TYR A 64 3.19 10.28 9.59
N LYS A 65 3.18 10.86 8.37
CA LYS A 65 1.93 11.35 7.76
C LYS A 65 0.97 10.19 7.49
N LEU A 66 1.49 9.05 7.06
CA LEU A 66 0.69 7.88 6.75
C LEU A 66 0.12 7.22 8.02
N HIS A 67 0.91 7.04 9.08
CA HIS A 67 0.42 6.59 10.39
C HIS A 67 -0.74 7.47 10.86
N ARG A 68 -0.57 8.80 10.77
CA ARG A 68 -1.64 9.73 11.14
C ARG A 68 -2.90 9.54 10.29
N LEU A 69 -2.76 9.24 9.00
CA LEU A 69 -3.89 8.98 8.10
C LEU A 69 -4.60 7.66 8.44
N PHE A 70 -3.87 6.60 8.81
CA PHE A 70 -4.46 5.34 9.28
C PHE A 70 -5.31 5.56 10.54
N TYR A 71 -4.78 6.23 11.56
CA TYR A 71 -5.56 6.53 12.77
C TYR A 71 -6.66 7.60 12.59
N SER A 72 -6.72 8.28 11.44
CA SER A 72 -7.78 9.25 11.16
C SER A 72 -9.06 8.63 10.58
N GLN A 73 -9.06 7.30 10.34
CA GLN A 73 -10.26 6.62 9.87
C GLN A 73 -11.36 6.65 10.95
N ARG A 74 -12.58 6.96 10.53
CA ARG A 74 -13.74 7.14 11.42
C ARG A 74 -14.43 5.81 11.69
N LEU A 75 -13.72 4.87 12.32
CA LEU A 75 -14.22 3.51 12.59
C LEU A 75 -15.47 3.47 13.46
N GLU A 76 -15.73 4.54 14.23
CA GLU A 76 -16.97 4.71 15.00
C GLU A 76 -18.24 4.67 14.14
N ARG A 77 -18.11 4.88 12.82
CA ARG A 77 -19.21 4.81 11.84
C ARG A 77 -19.55 3.39 11.39
N ILE A 78 -18.72 2.40 11.72
CA ILE A 78 -18.98 1.00 11.45
C ILE A 78 -19.87 0.48 12.57
N ASN A 79 -21.13 0.14 12.26
CA ASN A 79 -22.10 -0.30 13.27
C ASN A 79 -21.80 -1.70 13.82
N ASP A 80 -21.25 -2.57 12.98
CA ASP A 80 -20.90 -3.95 13.36
C ASP A 80 -19.58 -3.96 14.14
N GLU A 81 -19.63 -4.44 15.38
CA GLU A 81 -18.50 -4.45 16.29
C GLU A 81 -17.36 -5.38 15.81
N GLN A 82 -17.70 -6.53 15.21
CA GLN A 82 -16.69 -7.46 14.71
C GLN A 82 -15.96 -6.88 13.51
N ILE A 83 -16.68 -6.23 12.61
CA ILE A 83 -16.07 -5.54 11.46
C ILE A 83 -15.21 -4.37 11.95
N ARG A 84 -15.66 -3.61 12.95
CA ARG A 84 -14.87 -2.53 13.53
C ARG A 84 -13.55 -3.05 14.10
N GLN A 85 -13.61 -4.11 14.91
CA GLN A 85 -12.42 -4.71 15.51
C GLN A 85 -11.42 -5.18 14.44
N LEU A 86 -11.91 -5.81 13.37
CA LEU A 86 -11.06 -6.21 12.24
C LEU A 86 -10.27 -5.02 11.66
N TYR A 87 -10.91 -3.87 11.44
CA TYR A 87 -10.22 -2.70 10.91
C TYR A 87 -9.29 -2.03 11.93
N GLU A 88 -9.61 -2.09 13.23
CA GLU A 88 -8.70 -1.67 14.31
C GLU A 88 -7.42 -2.50 14.30
N ASP A 89 -7.56 -3.83 14.21
CA ASP A 89 -6.43 -4.77 14.16
C ASP A 89 -5.57 -4.54 12.91
N VAL A 90 -6.19 -4.35 11.75
CA VAL A 90 -5.49 -4.02 10.50
C VAL A 90 -4.73 -2.69 10.65
N ILE A 91 -5.37 -1.63 11.15
CA ILE A 91 -4.69 -0.34 11.36
C ILE A 91 -3.52 -0.48 12.33
N TYR A 92 -3.68 -1.28 13.39
CA TYR A 92 -2.62 -1.56 14.34
C TYR A 92 -1.44 -2.30 13.70
N GLU A 93 -1.70 -3.35 12.90
CA GLU A 93 -0.67 -4.11 12.19
C GLU A 93 0.15 -3.24 11.24
N TYR A 94 -0.50 -2.35 10.47
CA TYR A 94 0.20 -1.42 9.58
C TYR A 94 0.81 -0.20 10.30
N SER A 95 0.58 -0.06 11.60
CA SER A 95 1.09 1.05 12.41
C SER A 95 2.22 0.68 13.38
N GLY A 96 2.47 -0.62 13.59
CA GLY A 96 3.59 -1.14 14.39
C GLY A 96 4.86 -1.33 13.56
#